data_AF-A0A2T5GG26-F1
#
_entry.id   AF-A0A2T5GG26-F1
#
_cell.length_a   1.000
_cell.length_b   1.000
_cell.length_c   1.000
_cell.angle_alpha   90.00
_cell.angle_beta   90.00
_cell.angle_gamma   90.00
#
_symmetry.space_group_name_H-M   'P 1'
#
loop_
_entity.id
_entity.type
_entity.pdbx_description
1 polymer ?
#
loop_
_entity_poly.entity_id
_entity_poly.type
_entity_poly.pdbx_seq_one_letter_code
_entity_poly.pdbx_strand_id
1 'polypeptide(L)'
;MFALVLDWEMFKVWLSATSGLTHHDFHLLLGVLLTLGFGWVLRRPLGSWLPLLIVLVLELINETFDFIRYYVDSYPWGPGPMLVDIALTMVPPLAIVLAARWDSFYFYRFRRRPRLTIAVALR
;
A
#
# COMPACT_ATOMS: atom_id res chain seq x y z
N MET A 1 16.94 7.33 18.31
CA MET A 1 16.11 7.85 17.20
C MET A 1 16.94 8.01 15.93
N PHE A 2 17.97 8.87 15.92
CA PHE A 2 18.81 9.05 14.73
C PHE A 2 19.52 7.78 14.25
N ALA A 3 20.03 6.93 15.16
CA ALA A 3 20.61 5.64 14.78
C ALA A 3 19.62 4.77 13.96
N LEU A 4 18.38 4.62 14.42
CA LEU A 4 17.34 3.88 13.70
C LEU A 4 17.05 4.46 12.32
N VAL A 5 17.02 5.78 12.19
CA VAL A 5 16.79 6.48 10.91
C VAL A 5 17.95 6.24 9.95
N LEU A 6 19.19 6.28 10.43
CA LEU A 6 20.38 6.01 9.62
C LEU A 6 20.49 4.53 9.24
N ASP A 7 20.20 3.61 10.17
CA ASP A 7 20.15 2.18 9.91
C ASP A 7 19.08 1.84 8.86
N TRP A 8 17.93 2.49 8.95
CA TRP A 8 16.87 2.38 7.93
C TRP A 8 17.35 2.86 6.56
N GLU A 9 18.04 3.99 6.49
CA GLU A 9 18.60 4.48 5.23
C GLU A 9 19.66 3.54 4.66
N MET A 10 20.58 3.06 5.50
CA MET A 10 21.59 2.08 5.10
C MET A 10 20.96 0.80 4.56
N PHE A 11 19.86 0.34 5.18
CA PHE A 11 19.11 -0.80 4.68
C PHE A 11 18.52 -0.53 3.30
N LYS A 12 17.88 0.63 3.06
CA LYS A 12 17.33 0.99 1.74
C LYS A 12 18.40 1.07 0.65
N VAL A 13 19.56 1.65 0.98
CA VAL A 13 20.72 1.73 0.07
C VAL A 13 21.25 0.34 -0.25
N TRP A 14 21.45 -0.50 0.78
CA TRP A 14 21.89 -1.89 0.59
C TRP A 14 20.90 -2.68 -0.26
N LEU A 15 19.60 -2.53 -0.02
CA LEU A 15 18.54 -3.22 -0.74
C LEU A 15 18.53 -2.83 -2.22
N SER A 16 18.68 -1.54 -2.52
CA SER A 16 18.78 -1.02 -3.89
C SER A 16 20.04 -1.55 -4.60
N ALA A 17 21.19 -1.49 -3.93
CA ALA A 17 22.45 -1.99 -4.50
C ALA A 17 22.41 -3.50 -4.76
N THR A 18 21.76 -4.28 -3.91
CA THR A 18 21.69 -5.75 -4.02
C THR A 18 20.68 -6.20 -5.07
N SER A 19 19.52 -5.55 -5.13
CA SER A 19 18.44 -5.93 -6.06
C SER A 19 18.60 -5.35 -7.47
N GLY A 20 19.36 -4.26 -7.61
CA GLY A 20 19.42 -3.47 -8.84
C GLY A 20 18.18 -2.62 -9.09
N LEU A 21 17.21 -2.61 -8.17
CA LEU A 21 16.01 -1.78 -8.24
C LEU A 21 16.33 -0.38 -7.71
N THR A 22 15.72 0.62 -8.34
CA THR A 22 15.85 2.01 -7.93
C THR A 22 14.94 2.33 -6.74
N HIS A 23 15.21 3.45 -6.08
CA HIS A 23 14.35 4.02 -5.02
C HIS A 23 12.87 4.07 -5.44
N HIS A 24 12.59 4.62 -6.62
CA HIS A 24 11.22 4.73 -7.15
C HIS A 24 10.58 3.37 -7.46
N ASP A 25 11.36 2.37 -7.90
CA ASP A 25 10.84 1.02 -8.15
C ASP A 25 10.33 0.40 -6.86
N PHE A 26 11.02 0.62 -5.74
CA PHE A 26 10.58 0.13 -4.43
C PHE A 26 9.29 0.78 -3.97
N HIS A 27 9.13 2.10 -4.08
CA HIS A 27 7.86 2.76 -3.74
C HIS A 27 6.70 2.15 -4.51
N LEU A 28 6.84 1.99 -5.83
CA LEU A 28 5.81 1.37 -6.67
C LEU A 28 5.51 -0.08 -6.26
N LEU A 29 6.54 -0.92 -6.16
CA LEU A 29 6.39 -2.35 -5.89
C LEU A 29 5.87 -2.60 -4.47
N LEU A 30 6.45 -1.95 -3.46
CA LEU A 30 6.03 -2.12 -2.06
C LEU A 30 4.61 -1.60 -1.83
N GLY A 31 4.23 -0.48 -2.45
CA GLY A 31 2.85 0.02 -2.37
C GLY A 31 1.81 -1.02 -2.78
N VAL A 32 2.04 -1.67 -3.93
CA VAL A 32 1.17 -2.74 -4.44
C VAL A 32 1.25 -3.99 -3.58
N LEU A 33 2.46 -4.51 -3.34
CA LEU A 33 2.67 -5.77 -2.65
C LEU A 33 2.17 -5.73 -1.20
N LEU A 34 2.40 -4.64 -0.48
CA LEU A 34 1.92 -4.48 0.89
C LEU A 34 0.39 -4.35 0.92
N THR A 35 -0.22 -3.62 -0.01
CA THR A 35 -1.69 -3.51 -0.08
C THR A 35 -2.34 -4.89 -0.29
N LEU A 36 -1.81 -5.68 -1.25
CA LEU A 36 -2.28 -7.04 -1.51
C LEU A 36 -2.00 -7.98 -0.31
N GLY A 37 -0.80 -7.88 0.26
CA GLY A 37 -0.36 -8.68 1.40
C GLY A 37 -1.22 -8.44 2.65
N PHE A 38 -1.45 -7.18 3.03
CA PHE A 38 -2.36 -6.84 4.13
C PHE A 38 -3.80 -7.25 3.82
N GLY A 39 -4.26 -7.09 2.57
CA GLY A 39 -5.56 -7.59 2.13
C GLY A 39 -5.70 -9.10 2.39
N TRP A 40 -4.69 -9.88 2.02
CA TRP A 40 -4.65 -11.32 2.24
C TRP A 40 -4.60 -11.70 3.73
N VAL A 41 -3.66 -11.15 4.49
CA VAL A 41 -3.48 -11.43 5.94
C VAL A 41 -4.72 -11.08 6.74
N LEU A 42 -5.31 -9.90 6.47
CA LEU A 42 -6.51 -9.41 7.17
C LEU A 42 -7.80 -10.00 6.60
N ARG A 43 -7.70 -10.88 5.58
CA ARG A 43 -8.83 -11.50 4.88
C ARG A 43 -9.86 -10.47 4.40
N ARG A 44 -9.38 -9.35 3.85
CA ARG A 44 -10.19 -8.26 3.31
C ARG A 44 -10.31 -8.38 1.78
N PRO A 45 -11.45 -8.02 1.18
CA PRO A 45 -11.60 -7.99 -0.27
C PRO A 45 -10.69 -6.92 -0.89
N LEU A 46 -10.32 -7.09 -2.16
CA LEU A 46 -9.45 -6.15 -2.90
C LEU A 46 -9.97 -4.71 -2.94
N GLY A 47 -11.29 -4.51 -2.91
CA GLY A 47 -11.90 -3.18 -2.83
C GLY A 47 -11.94 -2.56 -1.43
N SER A 48 -11.28 -3.15 -0.44
CA SER A 48 -11.22 -2.64 0.94
C SER A 48 -10.25 -1.47 1.07
N TRP A 49 -10.67 -0.40 1.74
CA TRP A 49 -9.81 0.74 2.05
C TRP A 49 -8.79 0.44 3.16
N LEU A 50 -9.05 -0.54 4.02
CA LEU A 50 -8.20 -0.80 5.20
C LEU A 50 -6.73 -1.13 4.85
N PRO A 51 -6.43 -2.08 3.93
CA PRO A 51 -5.04 -2.31 3.51
C PRO A 51 -4.35 -1.07 2.96
N LEU A 52 -5.06 -0.26 2.16
CA LEU A 52 -4.53 0.98 1.61
C LEU A 52 -4.20 2.01 2.71
N LEU A 53 -5.07 2.15 3.72
CA LEU A 53 -4.81 3.04 4.86
C LEU A 53 -3.60 2.60 5.69
N ILE A 54 -3.37 1.30 5.84
CA ILE A 54 -2.18 0.78 6.53
C ILE A 54 -0.92 1.14 5.74
N VAL A 55 -0.93 0.94 4.42
CA VAL A 55 0.20 1.30 3.55
C VAL A 55 0.45 2.80 3.58
N LEU A 56 -0.59 3.64 3.56
CA LEU A 56 -0.45 5.09 3.73
C LEU A 56 0.23 5.45 5.05
N VAL A 57 -0.16 4.85 6.16
CA VAL A 57 0.47 5.11 7.46
C VAL A 57 1.94 4.69 7.45
N LEU A 58 2.28 3.54 6.87
CA LEU A 58 3.67 3.09 6.75
C LEU A 58 4.50 4.01 5.86
N GLU A 59 3.94 4.47 4.75
CA GLU A 59 4.58 5.43 3.85
C GLU A 59 4.84 6.76 4.57
N LEU A 60 3.87 7.30 5.31
CA LEU A 60 4.06 8.54 6.07
C LEU A 60 5.11 8.39 7.18
N ILE A 61 5.20 7.21 7.80
CA ILE A 61 6.29 6.90 8.75
C ILE A 61 7.63 6.86 8.00
N ASN A 62 7.70 6.24 6.82
CA ASN A 62 8.91 6.23 5.99
C ASN A 62 9.37 7.65 5.66
N GLU A 63 8.47 8.49 5.14
CA GLU A 63 8.78 9.88 4.80
C GLU A 63 9.17 10.70 6.02
N THR A 64 8.61 10.39 7.19
CA THR A 64 9.04 11.02 8.45
C THR A 64 10.48 10.66 8.78
N PHE A 65 10.90 9.41 8.58
CA PHE A 65 12.30 9.00 8.78
C PHE A 65 13.21 9.68 7.75
N ASP A 66 12.77 9.73 6.49
CA ASP A 66 13.48 10.41 5.43
C ASP A 66 13.60 11.91 5.68
N PHE A 67 12.63 12.54 6.32
CA PHE A 67 12.71 13.93 6.75
C PHE A 67 13.66 14.13 7.93
N ILE A 68 13.58 13.27 8.96
CA ILE A 68 14.42 13.35 10.16
C ILE A 68 15.90 13.21 9.81
N ARG A 69 16.26 12.38 8.82
CA ARG A 69 17.67 12.15 8.45
C ARG A 69 18.39 13.42 7.99
N TYR A 70 17.67 14.39 7.42
CA TYR A 70 18.26 15.68 7.01
C TYR A 70 18.69 16.56 8.18
N TYR A 71 18.23 16.27 9.40
CA TYR A 71 18.66 16.95 10.62
C TYR A 71 19.83 16.24 11.31
N VAL A 72 20.36 15.16 10.74
CA VAL A 72 21.58 14.53 11.22
C VAL A 72 22.78 15.29 10.68
N ASP A 73 23.60 15.82 11.59
CA ASP A 73 24.89 16.42 11.23
C ASP A 73 25.69 15.45 10.36
N SER A 74 26.27 15.95 9.25
CA SER A 74 27.01 15.20 8.23
C SER A 74 26.19 14.38 7.21
N TYR A 75 24.86 14.47 7.21
CA TYR A 75 24.08 13.81 6.16
C TYR A 75 24.37 14.45 4.78
N PRO A 76 24.85 13.68 3.77
CA PRO A 76 25.43 14.26 2.56
C PRO A 76 24.42 14.70 1.49
N TRP A 77 23.12 14.46 1.70
CA TRP A 77 22.08 14.65 0.68
C TRP A 77 21.01 15.64 1.16
N GLY A 78 20.43 16.40 0.22
CA GLY A 78 19.31 17.31 0.49
C GLY A 78 17.94 16.62 0.44
N PRO A 79 16.85 17.34 0.78
CA PRO A 79 15.50 16.81 0.77
C PRO A 79 15.05 16.28 -0.59
N GLY A 80 14.68 15.00 -0.62
CA GLY A 80 14.03 14.35 -1.76
C GLY A 80 12.56 14.77 -1.93
N PRO A 81 11.96 14.50 -3.11
CA PRO A 81 10.60 14.90 -3.41
C PRO A 81 9.56 13.95 -2.78
N MET A 82 9.28 14.14 -1.48
CA MET A 82 8.29 13.37 -0.69
C MET A 82 6.96 13.11 -1.41
N LEU A 83 6.45 14.10 -2.16
CA LEU A 83 5.18 13.94 -2.90
C LEU A 83 5.26 12.88 -4.01
N VAL A 84 6.42 12.71 -4.63
CA VAL A 84 6.64 11.71 -5.68
C VAL A 84 6.67 10.32 -5.05
N ASP A 85 7.35 10.15 -3.93
CA ASP A 85 7.45 8.88 -3.20
C ASP A 85 6.07 8.42 -2.71
N ILE A 86 5.31 9.31 -2.06
CA ILE A 86 3.92 9.04 -1.67
C ILE A 86 3.06 8.70 -2.89
N ALA A 87 3.19 9.45 -4.00
CA ALA A 87 2.39 9.18 -5.20
C ALA A 87 2.70 7.81 -5.81
N LEU A 88 3.98 7.44 -5.90
CA LEU A 88 4.42 6.15 -6.42
C LEU A 88 3.95 4.99 -5.52
N THR A 89 4.00 5.16 -4.19
CA THR A 89 3.49 4.15 -3.26
C THR A 89 1.97 4.03 -3.31
N MET A 90 1.24 5.14 -3.42
CA MET A 90 -0.21 5.14 -3.16
C MET A 90 -1.09 5.08 -4.41
N VAL A 91 -0.69 5.68 -5.53
CA VAL A 91 -1.54 5.77 -6.73
C VAL A 91 -1.82 4.39 -7.36
N PRO A 92 -0.81 3.52 -7.58
CA PRO A 92 -1.07 2.19 -8.14
C PRO A 92 -2.02 1.33 -7.29
N PRO A 93 -1.83 1.13 -5.96
CA PRO A 93 -2.77 0.36 -5.16
C PRO A 93 -4.14 1.04 -5.03
N LEU A 94 -4.21 2.37 -5.01
CA LEU A 94 -5.49 3.09 -5.07
C LEU A 94 -6.26 2.75 -6.35
N ALA A 95 -5.59 2.74 -7.51
CA ALA A 95 -6.22 2.36 -8.78
C ALA A 95 -6.77 0.93 -8.74
N ILE A 96 -6.04 -0.02 -8.14
CA ILE A 96 -6.48 -1.40 -7.94
C ILE A 96 -7.74 -1.46 -7.06
N VAL A 97 -7.74 -0.76 -5.92
CA VAL A 97 -8.89 -0.71 -5.00
C VAL A 97 -10.11 -0.12 -5.71
N LEU A 98 -9.94 0.99 -6.44
CA LEU A 98 -11.02 1.63 -7.18
C LEU A 98 -11.58 0.72 -8.28
N ALA A 99 -10.72 0.06 -9.07
CA ALA A 99 -11.14 -0.89 -10.09
C ALA A 99 -11.95 -2.05 -9.48
N ALA A 100 -11.48 -2.63 -8.36
CA ALA A 100 -12.19 -3.69 -7.66
C ALA A 100 -13.56 -3.26 -7.11
N ARG A 101 -13.74 -1.96 -6.79
CA ARG A 101 -15.02 -1.40 -6.36
C ARG A 101 -15.95 -1.07 -7.52
N TRP A 102 -15.41 -0.73 -8.69
CA TRP A 102 -16.19 -0.42 -9.88
C TRP A 102 -17.03 -1.63 -10.33
N ASP A 103 -16.41 -2.82 -10.41
CA ASP A 103 -17.12 -4.07 -10.73
C ASP A 103 -18.09 -4.50 -9.64
N SER A 104 -17.80 -4.15 -8.38
CA SER A 104 -18.64 -4.48 -7.24
C SER A 104 -20.05 -3.91 -7.36
N PHE A 105 -20.22 -2.72 -7.96
CA PHE A 105 -21.55 -2.14 -8.19
C PHE A 105 -22.43 -3.02 -9.09
N TYR A 106 -21.86 -3.60 -10.16
CA TYR A 106 -22.58 -4.51 -11.05
C TYR A 106 -22.73 -5.93 -10.46
N PHE A 107 -21.73 -6.41 -9.72
CA PHE A 107 -21.76 -7.72 -9.06
C PHE A 107 -22.81 -7.80 -7.93
N TYR A 108 -22.98 -6.72 -7.14
CA TYR A 108 -24.03 -6.64 -6.12
C TYR A 108 -25.45 -6.47 -6.69
N ARG A 109 -25.61 -5.88 -7.89
CA ARG A 109 -26.90 -5.77 -8.59
C ARG A 109 -27.43 -7.15 -9.04
N PHE A 110 -26.56 -8.07 -9.44
CA PHE A 110 -26.97 -9.42 -9.87
C PHE A 110 -27.31 -10.38 -8.71
N ARG A 111 -26.75 -10.17 -7.52
CA ARG A 111 -26.97 -11.06 -6.36
C ARG A 111 -28.29 -10.80 -5.61
N ARG A 112 -29.05 -9.77 -5.98
CA ARG A 112 -30.47 -9.62 -5.61
C ARG A 112 -31.37 -10.38 -6.59
N ARG A 113 -31.13 -11.67 -6.80
CA ARG A 113 -32.24 -12.57 -7.12
C ARG A 113 -32.83 -13.01 -5.79
N PRO A 114 -34.15 -12.84 -5.55
CA PRO A 114 -34.75 -13.39 -4.35
C PRO A 114 -34.43 -14.88 -4.31
N ARG A 115 -33.96 -15.36 -3.16
CA ARG A 115 -33.98 -16.80 -2.89
C ARG A 115 -35.43 -17.21 -3.10
N LEU A 116 -35.71 -17.90 -4.20
CA LEU A 116 -36.97 -18.60 -4.39
C LEU A 116 -37.03 -19.59 -3.24
N THR A 117 -37.80 -19.23 -2.22
CA THR A 117 -38.18 -20.12 -1.13
C THR A 117 -38.98 -21.24 -1.79
N ILE A 118 -38.32 -22.37 -2.06
CA ILE A 118 -39.03 -23.59 -2.42
C ILE A 118 -39.71 -24.06 -1.13
N ALA A 119 -40.93 -23.60 -0.91
CA ALA A 119 -41.82 -24.20 0.06
C ALA A 119 -42.21 -25.57 -0.49
N VAL A 120 -41.49 -26.61 -0.04
CA VAL A 120 -41.90 -27.99 -0.25
C VAL A 120 -43.13 -28.21 0.62
N ALA A 121 -44.31 -28.11 0.03
CA ALA A 121 -45.54 -28.61 0.63
C ALA A 121 -45.51 -30.13 0.55
N LEU A 122 -45.11 -30.78 1.65
CA LEU A 122 -45.36 -32.21 1.83
C LEU A 122 -46.83 -32.37 2.23
N ARG A 123 -47.58 -33.04 1.36
CA ARG A 123 -48.90 -33.64 1.65
C ARG A 123 -48.69 -35.06 2.14
#